data_AF-A0A2S7MW79-F1
#
_entry.id   AF-A0A2S7MW79-F1
#
_cell.length_a   1.000
_cell.length_b   1.000
_cell.length_c   1.000
_cell.angle_alpha   90.00
_cell.angle_beta   90.00
_cell.angle_gamma   90.00
#
_symmetry.space_group_name_H-M   'P 1'
#
loop_
_entity.id
_entity.type
_entity.pdbx_description
1 polymer ?
#
loop_
_entity_poly.entity_id
_entity_poly.type
_entity_poly.pdbx_seq_one_letter_code
_entity_poly.pdbx_strand_id
1 'polypeptide(L)'
;MAFKKIHHTHKSRILWNWVGRIFMYFATSLVVIGSFLFFWFAYMIYKDGSVIGATAMATGALILFIAGILFIRMVTRIPREDYGIELKEDGIYQYFVNFDRQETKEHFISYDQIECIYLGPSAFKIARKPYYFITVRIVWEWTEDGKKGYSSISAETRKQLEETLNKFSPNTPIKTTNYNLSSYNAFALHEIFTTTELNDLKDRYPLALPFEAFRTQYSAGLSWEPAPIREKRERRYAKLDKYGTFFYRLSLIYCFLVSLFYVPNWMIDNGQFTDDNLYVFPIPLMLPLMIFYYFREKFTIKQVLTQWAFLLAAYFLGSLIGSLLQGMDASLIKAIADYGKNLLITLFFTFFICKCIWFFFFSIIHFFRLLYQETIKPNPRKLSAHSSLEDAKS
;
A
#
# COMPACT_ATOMS: atom_id res chain seq x y z
N MET A 1 -37.65 4.27 14.01
CA MET A 1 -36.91 5.49 14.41
C MET A 1 -36.97 6.48 13.25
N ALA A 2 -37.62 7.63 13.41
CA ALA A 2 -37.72 8.63 12.33
C ALA A 2 -36.46 9.50 12.29
N PHE A 3 -35.63 9.33 11.24
CA PHE A 3 -34.44 10.16 11.05
C PHE A 3 -34.82 11.56 10.53
N LYS A 4 -34.47 12.58 11.31
CA LYS A 4 -34.66 14.00 10.99
C LYS A 4 -33.77 14.37 9.79
N LYS A 5 -34.40 14.64 8.65
CA LYS A 5 -33.76 15.00 7.37
C LYS A 5 -33.07 16.37 7.49
N ILE A 6 -31.75 16.41 7.57
CA ILE A 6 -30.98 17.67 7.57
C ILE A 6 -30.73 18.07 6.11
N HIS A 7 -31.44 19.10 5.62
CA HIS A 7 -31.17 19.68 4.31
C HIS A 7 -29.98 20.64 4.40
N HIS A 8 -28.81 20.22 3.91
CA HIS A 8 -27.71 21.14 3.63
C HIS A 8 -27.99 21.92 2.34
N THR A 9 -28.03 23.25 2.44
CA THR A 9 -28.30 24.15 1.31
C THR A 9 -27.10 24.26 0.38
N HIS A 10 -27.36 24.42 -0.92
CA HIS A 10 -26.39 24.47 -2.03
C HIS A 10 -25.21 25.44 -1.81
N LYS A 11 -25.43 26.58 -1.12
CA LYS A 11 -24.38 27.54 -0.75
C LYS A 11 -23.27 26.93 0.13
N SER A 12 -23.61 26.00 1.02
CA SER A 12 -22.62 25.32 1.87
C SER A 12 -21.62 24.52 1.03
N ARG A 13 -22.07 23.85 -0.03
CA ARG A 13 -21.24 23.01 -0.90
C ARG A 13 -20.18 23.83 -1.67
N ILE A 14 -20.52 25.06 -2.09
CA ILE A 14 -19.59 25.96 -2.78
C ILE A 14 -18.53 26.49 -1.82
N LEU A 15 -18.92 26.90 -0.60
CA LEU A 15 -17.99 27.40 0.41
C LEU A 15 -16.98 26.32 0.82
N TRP A 16 -17.44 25.08 1.00
CA TRP A 16 -16.59 23.94 1.33
C TRP A 16 -15.57 23.60 0.23
N ASN A 17 -15.93 23.76 -1.05
CA ASN A 17 -15.00 23.56 -2.16
C ASN A 17 -13.88 24.61 -2.18
N TRP A 18 -14.19 25.87 -1.86
CA TRP A 18 -13.18 26.94 -1.74
C TRP A 18 -12.26 26.75 -0.54
N VAL A 19 -12.80 26.39 0.61
CA VAL A 19 -12.02 26.07 1.81
C VAL A 19 -11.07 24.89 1.54
N GLY A 20 -11.54 23.85 0.85
CA GLY A 20 -10.70 22.73 0.44
C GLY A 20 -9.55 23.14 -0.49
N ARG A 21 -9.80 24.02 -1.46
CA ARG A 21 -8.78 24.53 -2.38
C ARG A 21 -7.71 25.36 -1.67
N ILE A 22 -8.13 26.32 -0.83
CA ILE A 22 -7.21 27.17 -0.04
C ILE A 22 -6.32 26.30 0.84
N PHE A 23 -6.92 25.29 1.47
CA PHE A 23 -6.19 24.36 2.34
C PHE A 23 -5.23 23.45 1.57
N MET A 24 -5.58 23.01 0.35
CA MET A 24 -4.65 22.28 -0.53
C MET A 24 -3.44 23.14 -0.90
N TYR A 25 -3.63 24.40 -1.31
CA TYR A 25 -2.51 25.29 -1.62
C TYR A 25 -1.59 25.53 -0.40
N PHE A 26 -2.17 25.60 0.79
CA PHE A 26 -1.41 25.69 2.04
C PHE A 26 -0.61 24.42 2.32
N ALA A 27 -1.20 23.24 2.17
CA ALA A 27 -0.51 21.96 2.33
C ALA A 27 0.61 21.76 1.30
N THR A 28 0.39 22.14 0.04
CA THR A 28 1.43 22.09 -1.01
C THR A 28 2.58 23.05 -0.68
N SER A 29 2.28 24.26 -0.21
CA SER A 29 3.30 25.23 0.22
C SER A 29 4.15 24.69 1.38
N LEU A 30 3.52 24.02 2.36
CA LEU A 30 4.25 23.36 3.47
C LEU A 30 5.15 22.22 2.97
N VAL A 31 4.72 21.45 1.97
CA VAL A 31 5.55 20.40 1.36
C VAL A 31 6.76 20.99 0.64
N VAL A 32 6.59 22.09 -0.09
CA VAL A 32 7.70 22.81 -0.75
C VAL A 32 8.70 23.32 0.29
N ILE A 33 8.21 23.95 1.36
CA ILE A 33 9.06 24.46 2.45
C ILE A 33 9.79 23.32 3.17
N GLY A 34 9.10 22.22 3.49
CA GLY A 34 9.72 21.06 4.12
C GLY A 34 10.80 20.41 3.23
N SER A 35 10.54 20.31 1.93
CA SER A 35 11.51 19.78 0.95
C SER A 35 12.72 20.72 0.77
N PHE A 36 12.48 22.03 0.77
CA PHE A 36 13.53 23.04 0.73
C PHE A 36 14.43 22.96 1.97
N LEU A 37 13.87 22.78 3.17
CA LEU A 37 14.64 22.62 4.40
C LEU A 37 15.48 21.32 4.43
N PHE A 38 15.01 20.26 3.77
CA PHE A 38 15.79 19.03 3.56
C PHE A 38 16.95 19.23 2.57
N PHE A 39 16.76 20.03 1.53
CA PHE A 39 17.85 20.41 0.63
C PHE A 39 18.85 21.33 1.34
N TRP A 40 18.35 22.29 2.10
CA TRP A 40 19.15 23.21 2.91
C TRP A 40 19.95 22.48 4.00
N PHE A 41 19.41 21.41 4.58
CA PHE A 41 20.14 20.52 5.48
C PHE A 41 21.43 19.98 4.86
N ALA A 42 21.37 19.45 3.63
CA ALA A 42 22.54 18.91 2.94
C ALA A 42 23.60 19.99 2.71
N TYR A 43 23.17 21.21 2.40
CA TYR A 43 24.05 22.37 2.24
C TYR A 43 24.66 22.85 3.57
N MET A 44 23.88 22.89 4.66
CA MET A 44 24.34 23.39 5.97
C MET A 44 25.25 22.39 6.69
N ILE A 45 25.07 21.08 6.50
CA ILE A 45 26.06 20.09 6.97
C ILE A 45 27.44 20.38 6.36
N TYR A 46 27.47 20.70 5.07
CA TYR A 46 28.69 20.96 4.33
C TYR A 46 29.38 22.26 4.76
N LYS A 47 28.61 23.29 5.09
CA LYS A 47 29.16 24.64 5.33
C LYS A 47 29.31 25.02 6.81
N ASP A 48 28.31 24.73 7.64
CA ASP A 48 28.14 25.37 8.96
C ASP A 48 28.06 24.35 10.12
N GLY A 49 28.28 23.06 9.84
CA GLY A 49 28.40 22.00 10.84
C GLY A 49 27.12 21.17 11.08
N SER A 50 27.33 19.99 11.65
CA SER A 50 26.32 18.92 11.74
C SER A 50 25.09 19.25 12.60
N VAL A 51 25.23 20.11 13.61
CA VAL A 51 24.15 20.48 14.55
C VAL A 51 23.10 21.38 13.90
N ILE A 52 23.54 22.38 13.12
CA ILE A 52 22.64 23.32 12.43
C ILE A 52 21.95 22.62 11.25
N GLY A 53 22.65 21.67 10.60
CA GLY A 53 22.01 20.75 9.68
C GLY A 53 20.89 19.95 10.36
N ALA A 54 21.20 19.27 11.47
CA ALA A 54 20.24 18.40 12.15
C ALA A 54 18.94 19.12 12.56
N THR A 55 19.01 20.40 12.97
CA THR A 55 17.82 21.20 13.30
C THR A 55 16.97 21.50 12.06
N ALA A 56 17.58 21.91 10.94
CA ALA A 56 16.87 22.14 9.68
C ALA A 56 16.17 20.85 9.18
N MET A 57 16.83 19.70 9.31
CA MET A 57 16.24 18.40 8.98
C MET A 57 15.06 18.05 9.89
N ALA A 58 15.18 18.24 11.21
CA ALA A 58 14.12 17.96 12.16
C ALA A 58 12.88 18.84 11.90
N THR A 59 13.09 20.13 11.60
CA THR A 59 12.00 21.06 11.26
C THR A 59 11.34 20.69 9.94
N GLY A 60 12.11 20.36 8.90
CA GLY A 60 11.57 19.89 7.61
C GLY A 60 10.76 18.61 7.75
N ALA A 61 11.24 17.64 8.52
CA ALA A 61 10.55 16.39 8.80
C ALA A 61 9.23 16.61 9.56
N LEU A 62 9.22 17.51 10.55
CA LEU A 62 8.01 17.85 11.30
C LEU A 62 6.94 18.50 10.42
N ILE A 63 7.34 19.44 9.55
CA ILE A 63 6.43 20.11 8.60
C ILE A 63 5.79 19.09 7.65
N LEU A 64 6.60 18.19 7.06
CA LEU A 64 6.11 17.15 6.17
C LEU A 64 5.20 16.14 6.89
N PHE A 65 5.50 15.82 8.15
CA PHE A 65 4.66 14.94 8.97
C PHE A 65 3.27 15.54 9.23
N ILE A 66 3.21 16.82 9.61
CA ILE A 66 1.94 17.54 9.83
C ILE A 66 1.15 17.64 8.52
N ALA A 67 1.81 18.01 7.42
CA ALA A 67 1.17 18.09 6.10
C ALA A 67 0.61 16.73 5.65
N GLY A 68 1.34 15.64 5.91
CA GLY A 68 0.90 14.27 5.60
C GLY A 68 -0.36 13.85 6.37
N ILE A 69 -0.43 14.12 7.67
CA ILE A 69 -1.63 13.83 8.48
C ILE A 69 -2.85 14.59 7.97
N LEU A 70 -2.67 15.88 7.65
CA LEU A 70 -3.72 16.73 7.13
C LEU A 70 -4.22 16.25 5.77
N PHE A 71 -3.31 15.86 4.88
CA PHE A 71 -3.65 15.33 3.56
C PHE A 71 -4.42 14.01 3.64
N ILE A 72 -3.98 13.07 4.49
CA ILE A 72 -4.67 11.79 4.70
C ILE A 72 -6.10 12.02 5.17
N ARG A 73 -6.31 12.85 6.19
CA ARG A 73 -7.65 13.14 6.73
C ARG A 73 -8.59 13.77 5.70
N MET A 74 -8.05 14.50 4.74
CA MET A 74 -8.83 15.20 3.73
C MET A 74 -9.23 14.29 2.57
N VAL A 75 -8.29 13.49 2.07
CA VAL A 75 -8.55 12.54 0.96
C VAL A 75 -9.44 11.39 1.43
N THR A 76 -9.37 11.00 2.70
CA THR A 76 -10.23 9.95 3.27
C THR A 76 -11.56 10.47 3.80
N ARG A 77 -12.14 11.55 3.25
CA ARG A 77 -13.57 11.82 3.46
C ARG A 77 -14.37 10.73 2.76
N ILE A 78 -14.48 9.60 3.43
CA ILE A 78 -15.30 8.45 3.03
C ILE A 78 -16.75 8.97 3.00
N PRO A 79 -17.44 8.87 1.85
CA PRO A 79 -18.86 9.23 1.79
C PRO A 79 -19.60 8.46 2.89
N ARG A 80 -20.52 9.13 3.58
CA ARG A 80 -21.33 8.46 4.61
C ARG A 80 -22.32 7.57 3.87
N GLU A 81 -21.94 6.32 3.70
CA GLU A 81 -22.75 5.26 3.14
C GLU A 81 -23.01 4.25 4.26
N ASP A 82 -24.28 3.89 4.44
CA ASP A 82 -24.67 2.80 5.32
C ASP A 82 -25.18 1.66 4.45
N TYR A 83 -24.67 0.46 4.72
CA TYR A 83 -25.09 -0.76 4.04
C TYR A 83 -25.39 -1.79 5.11
N GLY A 84 -26.65 -2.24 5.14
CA GLY A 84 -27.11 -3.23 6.10
C GLY A 84 -27.73 -4.43 5.41
N ILE A 85 -27.55 -5.58 6.05
CA ILE A 85 -28.21 -6.83 5.68
C ILE A 85 -28.90 -7.35 6.95
N GLU A 86 -30.18 -7.64 6.83
CA GLU A 86 -31.00 -8.23 7.88
C GLU A 86 -31.57 -9.57 7.40
N LEU A 87 -31.33 -10.63 8.19
CA LEU A 87 -31.90 -11.95 7.94
C LEU A 87 -33.23 -12.06 8.66
N LYS A 88 -34.35 -11.97 7.93
CA LYS A 88 -35.70 -12.11 8.48
C LYS A 88 -36.11 -13.60 8.50
N GLU A 89 -37.39 -13.87 8.73
CA GLU A 89 -37.94 -15.25 8.70
C GLU A 89 -38.25 -15.69 7.26
N ASP A 90 -38.68 -14.75 6.43
CA ASP A 90 -39.14 -14.92 5.05
C ASP A 90 -38.03 -14.72 4.00
N GLY A 91 -36.96 -14.01 4.36
CA GLY A 91 -35.85 -13.80 3.43
C GLY A 91 -34.77 -12.86 3.95
N ILE A 92 -33.97 -12.37 3.01
CA ILE A 92 -32.83 -11.50 3.23
C ILE A 92 -33.20 -10.09 2.77
N TYR A 93 -33.19 -9.15 3.70
CA TYR A 93 -33.42 -7.74 3.43
C TYR A 93 -32.09 -6.99 3.35
N GLN A 94 -31.84 -6.32 2.24
CA GLN A 94 -30.65 -5.52 2.02
C GLN A 94 -31.06 -4.06 1.85
N TYR A 95 -30.36 -3.15 2.52
CA TYR A 95 -30.57 -1.72 2.35
C TYR A 95 -29.24 -1.00 2.17
N PHE A 96 -29.24 -0.03 1.26
CA PHE A 96 -28.13 0.88 1.02
C PHE A 96 -28.64 2.31 1.15
N VAL A 97 -28.03 3.08 2.05
CA VAL A 97 -28.35 4.49 2.29
C VAL A 97 -27.13 5.34 1.99
N ASN A 98 -27.22 6.16 0.94
CA ASN A 98 -26.23 7.19 0.66
C ASN A 98 -26.71 8.52 1.25
N PHE A 99 -26.16 8.92 2.40
CA PHE A 99 -26.58 10.15 3.08
C PHE A 99 -26.27 11.41 2.27
N ASP A 100 -25.22 11.39 1.45
CA ASP A 100 -24.80 12.55 0.64
C ASP A 100 -25.69 12.76 -0.60
N ARG A 101 -26.25 11.67 -1.13
CA ARG A 101 -27.16 11.67 -2.30
C ARG A 101 -28.64 11.58 -1.93
N GLN A 102 -28.97 11.30 -0.66
CA GLN A 102 -30.32 10.95 -0.22
C GLN A 102 -30.93 9.78 -1.01
N GLU A 103 -30.08 8.87 -1.47
CA GLU A 103 -30.51 7.67 -2.20
C GLU A 103 -30.64 6.52 -1.21
N THR A 104 -31.81 5.90 -1.17
CA THR A 104 -32.08 4.65 -0.45
C THR A 104 -32.44 3.58 -1.47
N LYS A 105 -31.71 2.47 -1.46
CA LYS A 105 -32.02 1.29 -2.27
C LYS A 105 -32.31 0.14 -1.33
N GLU A 106 -33.45 -0.50 -1.52
CA GLU A 106 -33.90 -1.64 -0.73
C GLU A 106 -34.10 -2.83 -1.67
N HIS A 107 -33.66 -4.00 -1.24
CA HIS A 107 -33.74 -5.21 -2.04
C HIS A 107 -34.04 -6.40 -1.12
N PHE A 108 -35.05 -7.18 -1.48
CA PHE A 108 -35.49 -8.35 -0.72
C PHE A 108 -35.28 -9.60 -1.56
N ILE A 109 -34.64 -10.60 -0.97
CA ILE A 109 -34.35 -11.89 -1.62
C ILE A 109 -34.94 -12.98 -0.74
N SER A 110 -35.89 -13.73 -1.28
CA SER A 110 -36.50 -14.84 -0.54
C SER A 110 -35.54 -16.04 -0.47
N TYR A 111 -35.63 -16.84 0.59
CA TYR A 111 -34.67 -17.95 0.80
C TYR A 111 -34.73 -19.05 -0.26
N ASP A 112 -35.87 -19.21 -0.93
CA ASP A 112 -36.09 -20.12 -2.06
C ASP A 112 -35.41 -19.65 -3.36
N GLN A 113 -35.13 -18.35 -3.50
CA GLN A 113 -34.40 -17.78 -4.65
C GLN A 113 -32.89 -17.99 -4.57
N ILE A 114 -32.39 -18.52 -3.43
CA ILE A 114 -30.97 -18.75 -3.22
C ILE A 114 -30.56 -20.08 -3.88
N GLU A 115 -29.70 -19.97 -4.89
CA GLU A 115 -29.23 -21.10 -5.68
C GLU A 115 -28.07 -21.83 -5.02
N CYS A 116 -27.16 -21.11 -4.37
CA CYS A 116 -25.96 -21.68 -3.76
C CYS A 116 -25.48 -20.83 -2.59
N ILE A 117 -24.90 -21.49 -1.58
CA ILE A 117 -24.24 -20.85 -0.44
C ILE A 117 -22.75 -21.17 -0.49
N TYR A 118 -21.92 -20.15 -0.33
CA TYR A 118 -20.48 -20.28 -0.23
C TYR A 118 -20.00 -19.91 1.16
N LEU A 119 -19.14 -20.73 1.74
CA LEU A 119 -18.49 -20.47 3.02
C LEU A 119 -16.99 -20.27 2.82
N GLY A 120 -16.44 -19.22 3.43
CA GLY A 120 -15.00 -19.03 3.47
C GLY A 120 -14.54 -18.33 4.74
N PRO A 121 -13.26 -18.42 5.09
CA PRO A 121 -12.71 -17.72 6.23
C PRO A 121 -12.84 -16.20 6.05
N SER A 122 -13.10 -15.48 7.13
CA SER A 122 -13.10 -14.01 7.16
C SER A 122 -12.29 -13.50 8.34
N ALA A 123 -11.19 -12.84 8.03
CA ALA A 123 -10.26 -12.34 9.04
C ALA A 123 -10.60 -10.90 9.47
N PHE A 124 -10.87 -10.73 10.76
CA PHE A 124 -11.01 -9.44 11.43
C PHE A 124 -9.77 -9.12 12.25
N LYS A 125 -9.14 -7.98 11.97
CA LYS A 125 -7.96 -7.55 12.74
C LYS A 125 -8.39 -7.09 14.13
N ILE A 126 -7.81 -7.69 15.18
CA ILE A 126 -8.09 -7.26 16.55
C ILE A 126 -7.36 -5.93 16.77
N ALA A 127 -8.10 -4.90 17.18
CA ALA A 127 -7.56 -3.56 17.37
C ALA A 127 -6.31 -3.57 18.27
N ARG A 128 -5.26 -2.88 17.81
CA ARG A 128 -3.97 -2.73 18.52
C ARG A 128 -3.22 -4.05 18.80
N LYS A 129 -3.60 -5.15 18.15
CA LYS A 129 -2.90 -6.43 18.28
C LYS A 129 -2.39 -6.93 16.91
N PRO A 130 -1.30 -7.71 16.86
CA PRO A 130 -0.79 -8.29 15.62
C PRO A 130 -1.58 -9.53 15.16
N TYR A 131 -2.74 -9.81 15.78
CA TYR A 131 -3.55 -11.00 15.54
C TYR A 131 -4.84 -10.67 14.79
N TYR A 132 -5.35 -11.68 14.11
CA TYR A 132 -6.65 -11.71 13.45
C TYR A 132 -7.55 -12.72 14.15
N PHE A 133 -8.81 -12.37 14.36
CA PHE A 133 -9.85 -13.33 14.69
C PHE A 133 -10.48 -13.84 13.39
N ILE A 134 -10.46 -15.14 13.19
CA ILE A 134 -10.99 -15.78 11.98
C ILE A 134 -12.43 -16.19 12.25
N THR A 135 -13.31 -15.74 11.39
CA THR A 135 -14.75 -16.03 11.39
C THR A 135 -15.12 -16.71 10.08
N VAL A 136 -16.40 -17.00 9.88
CA VAL A 136 -16.90 -17.55 8.60
C VAL A 136 -17.73 -16.48 7.91
N ARG A 137 -17.38 -16.14 6.66
CA ARG A 137 -18.25 -15.34 5.80
C ARG A 137 -19.13 -16.27 4.98
N ILE A 138 -20.43 -16.07 5.12
CA ILE A 138 -21.48 -16.76 4.41
C ILE A 138 -21.83 -15.87 3.22
N VAL A 139 -21.68 -16.38 2.01
CA VAL A 139 -22.07 -15.69 0.77
C VAL A 139 -23.19 -16.48 0.13
N TRP A 140 -24.24 -15.81 -0.31
CA TRP A 140 -25.32 -16.45 -1.08
C TRP A 140 -25.34 -15.91 -2.50
N GLU A 141 -25.69 -16.80 -3.42
CA GLU A 141 -25.86 -16.53 -4.84
C GLU A 141 -27.34 -16.70 -5.21
N TRP A 142 -27.85 -15.75 -5.98
CA TRP A 142 -29.18 -15.79 -6.59
C TRP A 142 -29.08 -15.30 -8.04
N THR A 143 -30.07 -15.63 -8.87
CA THR A 143 -30.18 -15.08 -10.22
C THR A 143 -31.38 -14.14 -10.31
N GLU A 144 -31.14 -12.92 -10.77
CA GLU A 144 -32.16 -11.91 -11.05
C GLU A 144 -31.92 -11.36 -12.46
N ASP A 145 -32.96 -11.35 -13.30
CA ASP A 145 -32.89 -10.92 -14.71
C ASP A 145 -31.75 -11.58 -15.52
N GLY A 146 -31.49 -12.86 -15.25
CA GLY A 146 -30.40 -13.62 -15.91
C GLY A 146 -28.99 -13.25 -15.46
N LYS A 147 -28.85 -12.43 -14.41
CA LYS A 147 -27.56 -12.05 -13.80
C LYS A 147 -27.44 -12.62 -12.40
N LYS A 148 -26.26 -13.15 -12.10
CA LYS A 148 -25.93 -13.67 -10.77
C LYS A 148 -25.60 -12.53 -9.81
N GLY A 149 -26.37 -12.46 -8.72
CA GLY A 149 -26.13 -11.58 -7.58
C GLY A 149 -25.35 -12.29 -6.47
N TYR A 150 -24.53 -11.55 -5.73
CA TYR A 150 -23.80 -12.06 -4.57
C TYR A 150 -23.89 -11.06 -3.43
N SER A 151 -24.15 -11.58 -2.23
CA SER A 151 -24.13 -10.81 -0.99
C SER A 151 -23.76 -11.72 0.16
N SER A 152 -23.37 -11.12 1.28
CA SER A 152 -22.68 -11.88 2.31
C SER A 152 -22.83 -11.29 3.70
N ILE A 153 -22.81 -12.16 4.69
CA ILE A 153 -22.74 -11.80 6.11
C ILE A 153 -21.61 -12.59 6.79
N SER A 154 -21.05 -12.05 7.87
CA SER A 154 -20.08 -12.77 8.69
C SER A 154 -20.78 -13.40 9.90
N ALA A 155 -20.51 -14.68 10.15
CA ALA A 155 -20.87 -15.38 11.37
C ALA A 155 -19.65 -15.43 12.30
N GLU A 156 -19.78 -14.84 13.49
CA GLU A 156 -18.70 -14.70 14.46
C GLU A 156 -18.53 -15.93 15.35
N THR A 157 -19.57 -16.75 15.45
CA THR A 157 -19.57 -17.98 16.26
C THR A 157 -20.14 -19.16 15.48
N ARG A 158 -19.78 -20.38 15.91
CA ARG A 158 -20.31 -21.62 15.33
C ARG A 158 -21.85 -21.69 15.44
N LYS A 159 -22.40 -21.28 16.58
CA LYS A 159 -23.85 -21.25 16.81
C LYS A 159 -24.55 -20.32 15.81
N GLN A 160 -24.03 -19.11 15.63
CA GLN A 160 -24.57 -18.16 14.66
C GLN A 160 -24.50 -18.67 13.22
N LEU A 161 -23.42 -19.38 12.86
CA LEU A 161 -23.27 -20.01 11.56
C LEU A 161 -24.35 -21.08 11.35
N GLU A 162 -24.54 -21.98 12.30
CA GLU A 162 -25.56 -23.04 12.25
C GLU A 162 -26.98 -22.44 12.21
N GLU A 163 -27.28 -21.45 13.05
CA GLU A 163 -28.57 -20.72 13.03
C GLU A 163 -28.83 -20.05 11.69
N THR A 164 -27.81 -19.45 11.07
CA THR A 164 -27.94 -18.79 9.77
C THR A 164 -28.15 -19.80 8.65
N LEU A 165 -27.39 -20.90 8.64
CA LEU A 165 -27.52 -21.96 7.63
C LEU A 165 -28.88 -22.67 7.69
N ASN A 166 -29.48 -22.76 8.88
CA ASN A 166 -30.81 -23.36 9.07
C ASN A 166 -31.96 -22.55 8.46
N LYS A 167 -31.75 -21.26 8.16
CA LYS A 167 -32.75 -20.45 7.47
C LYS A 167 -32.88 -20.80 5.99
N PHE A 168 -31.82 -21.34 5.39
CA PHE A 168 -31.83 -21.71 3.97
C PHE A 168 -32.39 -23.12 3.77
N SER A 169 -33.06 -23.33 2.64
CA SER A 169 -33.60 -24.64 2.27
C SER A 169 -32.55 -25.74 2.44
N PRO A 170 -32.90 -26.91 3.02
CA PRO A 170 -31.97 -28.04 3.18
C PRO A 170 -31.32 -28.48 1.87
N ASN A 171 -32.01 -28.27 0.75
CA ASN A 171 -31.57 -28.68 -0.58
C ASN A 171 -30.60 -27.68 -1.23
N THR A 172 -30.40 -26.48 -0.65
CA THR A 172 -29.47 -25.50 -1.21
C THR A 172 -28.03 -26.03 -1.09
N PRO A 173 -27.28 -26.15 -2.20
CA PRO A 173 -25.90 -26.61 -2.16
C PRO A 173 -25.01 -25.65 -1.37
N ILE A 174 -24.12 -26.22 -0.55
CA ILE A 174 -23.12 -25.46 0.19
C ILE A 174 -21.74 -25.81 -0.36
N LYS A 175 -21.02 -24.78 -0.78
CA LYS A 175 -19.64 -24.87 -1.26
C LYS A 175 -18.72 -24.11 -0.33
N THR A 176 -17.46 -24.51 -0.30
CA THR A 176 -16.48 -23.91 0.60
C THR A 176 -15.21 -23.51 -0.14
N THR A 177 -14.56 -22.46 0.35
CA THR A 177 -13.28 -21.98 -0.17
C THR A 177 -12.29 -21.72 0.96
N ASN A 178 -11.01 -21.92 0.68
CA ASN A 178 -9.92 -21.64 1.62
C ASN A 178 -9.41 -20.19 1.53
N TYR A 179 -9.93 -19.41 0.58
CA TYR A 179 -9.55 -18.00 0.43
C TYR A 179 -10.26 -17.13 1.46
N ASN A 180 -9.51 -16.22 2.09
CA ASN A 180 -10.03 -15.24 3.02
C ASN A 180 -10.95 -14.25 2.30
N LEU A 181 -12.24 -14.30 2.62
CA LEU A 181 -13.27 -13.51 1.98
C LEU A 181 -13.42 -12.09 2.57
N SER A 182 -12.67 -11.70 3.60
CA SER A 182 -12.96 -10.47 4.36
C SER A 182 -12.87 -9.17 3.55
N SER A 183 -12.00 -9.11 2.55
CA SER A 183 -11.72 -7.89 1.77
C SER A 183 -12.43 -7.80 0.42
N TYR A 184 -13.22 -8.80 0.02
CA TYR A 184 -13.83 -8.84 -1.30
C TYR A 184 -15.27 -8.30 -1.29
N ASN A 185 -15.59 -7.54 -2.34
CA ASN A 185 -16.94 -7.07 -2.64
C ASN A 185 -17.71 -8.11 -3.47
N ALA A 186 -19.01 -7.89 -3.70
CA ALA A 186 -19.86 -8.79 -4.47
C ALA A 186 -19.28 -9.14 -5.86
N PHE A 187 -18.70 -8.16 -6.56
CA PHE A 187 -18.08 -8.37 -7.88
C PHE A 187 -16.87 -9.31 -7.80
N ALA A 188 -15.96 -9.10 -6.85
CA ALA A 188 -14.80 -9.97 -6.68
C ALA A 188 -15.18 -11.37 -6.18
N LEU A 189 -16.25 -11.48 -5.38
CA LEU A 189 -16.78 -12.78 -4.95
C LEU A 189 -17.26 -13.63 -6.13
N HIS A 190 -17.96 -13.03 -7.11
CA HIS A 190 -18.33 -13.71 -8.34
C HIS A 190 -17.11 -14.31 -9.06
N GLU A 191 -16.05 -13.51 -9.24
CA GLU A 191 -14.82 -13.95 -9.92
C GLU A 191 -14.12 -15.08 -9.14
N ILE A 192 -14.08 -14.99 -7.81
CA ILE A 192 -13.53 -16.06 -6.95
C ILE A 192 -14.29 -17.37 -7.18
N PHE A 193 -15.61 -17.38 -7.04
CA PHE A 193 -16.39 -18.62 -7.09
C PHE A 193 -16.54 -19.23 -8.47
N THR A 194 -16.31 -18.45 -9.54
CA THR A 194 -16.32 -18.96 -10.92
C THR A 194 -14.97 -19.48 -11.37
N THR A 195 -13.86 -18.99 -10.81
CA THR A 195 -12.50 -19.34 -11.27
C THR A 195 -11.74 -20.27 -10.34
N THR A 196 -12.21 -20.46 -9.11
CA THR A 196 -11.54 -21.31 -8.12
C THR A 196 -12.20 -22.66 -8.00
N GLU A 197 -11.39 -23.68 -7.71
CA GLU A 197 -11.91 -24.98 -7.27
C GLU A 197 -12.52 -24.83 -5.88
N LEU A 198 -13.78 -25.22 -5.76
CA LEU A 198 -14.56 -25.16 -4.53
C LEU A 198 -14.76 -26.57 -4.00
N ASN A 199 -14.74 -26.71 -2.68
CA ASN A 199 -15.04 -27.99 -2.05
C ASN A 199 -16.53 -28.06 -1.73
N ASP A 200 -17.21 -29.07 -2.26
CA ASP A 200 -18.61 -29.33 -1.92
C ASP A 200 -18.71 -29.83 -0.47
N LEU A 201 -19.54 -29.16 0.33
CA LEU A 201 -19.86 -29.59 1.67
C LEU A 201 -21.02 -30.60 1.57
N LYS A 202 -20.69 -31.89 1.64
CA LYS A 202 -21.66 -32.98 1.45
C LYS A 202 -22.72 -33.05 2.56
N ASP A 203 -22.32 -32.74 3.80
CA ASP A 203 -23.19 -32.84 4.97
C ASP A 203 -23.27 -31.49 5.70
N ARG A 204 -24.50 -31.02 5.97
CA ARG A 204 -24.74 -29.85 6.84
C ARG A 204 -24.53 -30.16 8.33
N TYR A 205 -24.73 -31.43 8.69
CA TYR A 205 -24.70 -31.91 10.07
C TYR A 205 -23.95 -33.24 10.17
N PRO A 206 -22.81 -33.30 10.90
CA PRO A 206 -22.15 -32.20 11.60
C PRO A 206 -21.45 -31.22 10.62
N LEU A 207 -21.56 -29.92 10.87
CA LEU A 207 -20.86 -28.90 10.07
C LEU A 207 -19.34 -29.02 10.28
N ALA A 208 -18.66 -29.59 9.29
CA ALA A 208 -17.21 -29.76 9.26
C ALA A 208 -16.60 -28.82 8.21
N LEU A 209 -16.05 -27.69 8.67
CA LEU A 209 -15.39 -26.73 7.79
C LEU A 209 -14.00 -27.24 7.38
N PRO A 210 -13.59 -27.12 6.11
CA PRO A 210 -12.27 -27.56 5.64
C PRO A 210 -11.13 -26.60 6.03
N PHE A 211 -11.45 -25.55 6.78
CA PHE A 211 -10.52 -24.54 7.26
C PHE A 211 -10.80 -24.23 8.72
N GLU A 212 -9.79 -23.72 9.41
CA GLU A 212 -9.89 -23.40 10.83
C GLU A 212 -10.57 -22.04 11.04
N ALA A 213 -11.70 -22.04 11.73
CA ALA A 213 -12.52 -20.85 12.02
C ALA A 213 -12.74 -20.67 13.53
N PHE A 214 -13.26 -19.51 13.92
CA PHE A 214 -13.59 -19.12 15.30
C PHE A 214 -12.39 -19.10 16.26
N ARG A 215 -11.21 -18.74 15.74
CA ARG A 215 -9.97 -18.71 16.51
C ARG A 215 -9.11 -17.49 16.16
N THR A 216 -8.17 -17.20 17.05
CA THR A 216 -7.18 -16.13 16.84
C THR A 216 -5.93 -16.69 16.18
N GLN A 217 -5.44 -16.04 15.12
CA GLN A 217 -4.18 -16.40 14.45
C GLN A 217 -3.42 -15.16 13.94
N TYR A 218 -2.13 -15.30 13.64
CA TYR A 218 -1.30 -14.18 13.18
C TYR A 218 -1.51 -13.77 11.72
N SER A 219 -2.12 -14.64 10.90
CA SER A 219 -2.31 -14.42 9.47
C SER A 219 -3.79 -14.24 9.13
N ALA A 220 -4.10 -13.38 8.16
CA ALA A 220 -5.48 -13.26 7.65
C ALA A 220 -5.93 -14.47 6.80
N GLY A 221 -5.02 -15.40 6.47
CA GLY A 221 -5.28 -16.53 5.58
C GLY A 221 -4.84 -16.26 4.14
N LEU A 222 -5.26 -17.13 3.22
CA LEU A 222 -4.88 -17.05 1.80
C LEU A 222 -5.71 -15.96 1.10
N SER A 223 -5.06 -14.98 0.47
CA SER A 223 -5.75 -14.03 -0.41
C SER A 223 -5.89 -14.60 -1.81
N TRP A 224 -7.08 -14.47 -2.40
CA TRP A 224 -7.28 -14.76 -3.81
C TRP A 224 -6.81 -13.60 -4.70
N GLU A 225 -6.27 -13.93 -5.87
CA GLU A 225 -5.88 -12.96 -6.88
C GLU A 225 -6.20 -13.53 -8.28
N PRO A 226 -6.80 -12.73 -9.19
CA PRO A 226 -7.04 -13.19 -10.55
C PRO A 226 -5.75 -13.63 -11.24
N ALA A 227 -5.79 -14.78 -11.90
CA ALA A 227 -4.67 -15.30 -12.69
C ALA A 227 -4.00 -14.27 -13.62
N PRO A 228 -4.73 -13.45 -14.42
CA PRO A 228 -4.09 -12.47 -15.29
C PRO A 228 -3.37 -11.35 -14.53
N ILE A 229 -3.87 -10.95 -13.36
CA ILE A 229 -3.22 -9.94 -12.52
C ILE A 229 -1.96 -10.53 -11.88
N ARG A 230 -2.07 -11.76 -11.36
CA ARG A 230 -0.95 -12.49 -10.77
C ARG A 230 0.18 -12.65 -11.78
N GLU A 231 -0.13 -13.12 -12.99
CA GLU A 231 0.87 -13.32 -14.05
C GLU A 231 1.49 -12.00 -14.50
N LYS A 232 0.68 -10.93 -14.68
CA LYS A 232 1.20 -9.60 -15.03
C LYS A 232 2.14 -9.07 -13.95
N ARG A 233 1.82 -9.30 -12.68
CA ARG A 233 2.65 -8.92 -11.53
C ARG A 233 3.95 -9.72 -11.49
N GLU A 234 3.87 -11.04 -11.65
CA GLU A 234 5.02 -11.94 -11.70
C GLU A 234 5.95 -11.58 -12.85
N ARG A 235 5.43 -11.37 -14.07
CA ARG A 235 6.22 -10.93 -15.23
C ARG A 235 6.89 -9.57 -14.98
N ARG A 236 6.18 -8.63 -14.33
CA ARG A 236 6.73 -7.33 -13.96
C ARG A 236 7.88 -7.50 -12.96
N TYR A 237 7.67 -8.25 -11.88
CA TYR A 237 8.70 -8.51 -10.88
C TYR A 237 9.89 -9.29 -11.44
N ALA A 238 9.68 -10.27 -12.32
CA ALA A 238 10.77 -11.02 -12.94
C ALA A 238 11.66 -10.10 -13.80
N LYS A 239 11.06 -9.19 -14.58
CA LYS A 239 11.82 -8.17 -15.32
C LYS A 239 12.59 -7.25 -14.39
N LEU A 240 11.94 -6.79 -13.32
CA LEU A 240 12.53 -5.88 -12.34
C LEU A 240 13.67 -6.51 -11.56
N ASP A 241 13.51 -7.77 -11.13
CA ASP A 241 14.55 -8.52 -10.45
C ASP A 241 15.75 -8.72 -11.38
N LYS A 242 15.52 -9.01 -12.68
CA LYS A 242 16.61 -9.09 -13.67
C LYS A 242 17.40 -7.78 -13.77
N TYR A 243 16.74 -6.64 -13.95
CA TYR A 243 17.41 -5.34 -14.06
C TYR A 243 18.05 -4.91 -12.74
N GLY A 244 17.34 -5.06 -11.63
CA GLY A 244 17.86 -4.75 -10.31
C GLY A 244 19.12 -5.55 -10.02
N THR A 245 19.08 -6.88 -10.21
CA THR A 245 20.25 -7.74 -9.99
C THR A 245 21.41 -7.34 -10.90
N PHE A 246 21.15 -6.97 -12.15
CA PHE A 246 22.16 -6.47 -13.07
C PHE A 246 22.82 -5.18 -12.54
N PHE A 247 22.05 -4.15 -12.20
CA PHE A 247 22.58 -2.88 -11.69
C PHE A 247 23.31 -3.04 -10.36
N TYR A 248 22.80 -3.90 -9.47
CA TYR A 248 23.47 -4.18 -8.21
C TYR A 248 24.82 -4.89 -8.40
N ARG A 249 24.90 -5.86 -9.30
CA ARG A 249 26.18 -6.48 -9.67
C ARG A 249 27.14 -5.46 -10.28
N LEU A 250 26.64 -4.58 -11.14
CA LEU A 250 27.45 -3.51 -11.72
C LEU A 250 27.99 -2.58 -10.63
N SER A 251 27.18 -2.20 -9.63
CA SER A 251 27.63 -1.40 -8.50
C SER A 251 28.63 -2.11 -7.60
N LEU A 252 28.52 -3.43 -7.41
CA LEU A 252 29.53 -4.21 -6.69
C LEU A 252 30.87 -4.22 -7.45
N ILE A 253 30.84 -4.48 -8.76
CA ILE A 253 32.03 -4.47 -9.60
C ILE A 253 32.66 -3.08 -9.61
N TYR A 254 31.85 -2.04 -9.80
CA TYR A 254 32.32 -0.65 -9.76
C TYR A 254 32.94 -0.32 -8.41
N CYS A 255 32.26 -0.63 -7.30
CA CYS A 255 32.75 -0.37 -5.95
C CYS A 255 34.08 -1.08 -5.70
N PHE A 256 34.19 -2.35 -6.10
CA PHE A 256 35.43 -3.10 -6.03
C PHE A 256 36.56 -2.48 -6.85
N LEU A 257 36.32 -2.15 -8.12
CA LEU A 257 37.36 -1.60 -9.01
C LEU A 257 37.80 -0.19 -8.57
N VAL A 258 36.87 0.66 -8.16
CA VAL A 258 37.21 1.99 -7.63
C VAL A 258 38.03 1.85 -6.35
N SER A 259 37.61 0.99 -5.43
CA SER A 259 38.37 0.71 -4.22
C SER A 259 39.76 0.14 -4.52
N LEU A 260 39.88 -0.72 -5.52
CA LEU A 260 41.15 -1.32 -5.91
C LEU A 260 42.14 -0.31 -6.49
N PHE A 261 41.68 0.57 -7.37
CA PHE A 261 42.58 1.45 -8.14
C PHE A 261 42.72 2.86 -7.57
N TYR A 262 41.70 3.39 -6.89
CA TYR A 262 41.69 4.78 -6.46
C TYR A 262 41.98 4.97 -4.98
N VAL A 263 41.41 4.14 -4.09
CA VAL A 263 41.57 4.29 -2.64
C VAL A 263 43.03 4.22 -2.16
N PRO A 264 43.89 3.32 -2.69
CA PRO A 264 45.30 3.29 -2.30
C PRO A 264 46.07 4.58 -2.63
N ASN A 265 45.64 5.29 -3.66
CA ASN A 265 46.29 6.52 -4.14
C ASN A 265 45.75 7.79 -3.47
N TRP A 266 44.81 7.68 -2.53
CA TRP A 266 44.25 8.83 -1.86
C TRP A 266 45.24 9.41 -0.85
N MET A 267 45.32 10.73 -0.79
CA MET A 267 46.19 11.43 0.15
C MET A 267 45.71 11.21 1.58
N ILE A 268 46.62 10.78 2.45
CA ILE A 268 46.36 10.49 3.86
C ILE A 268 46.99 11.58 4.73
N ASP A 269 46.21 12.11 5.66
CA ASP A 269 46.68 12.95 6.76
C ASP A 269 46.12 12.41 8.08
N ASN A 270 46.99 12.25 9.08
CA ASN A 270 46.64 11.73 10.41
C ASN A 270 45.88 10.38 10.42
N GLY A 271 46.11 9.54 9.40
CA GLY A 271 45.43 8.25 9.25
C GLY A 271 43.98 8.37 8.77
N GLN A 272 43.62 9.50 8.17
CA GLN A 272 42.35 9.75 7.49
C GLN A 272 42.62 10.26 6.07
N PHE A 273 41.67 10.09 5.16
CA PHE A 273 41.78 10.66 3.82
C PHE A 273 41.50 12.18 3.87
N THR A 274 42.31 12.98 3.15
CA THR A 274 42.41 14.47 3.24
C THR A 274 41.34 15.31 2.53
N ASP A 275 40.31 14.70 1.93
CA ASP A 275 39.10 15.29 1.31
C ASP A 275 38.94 15.31 -0.24
N ASP A 276 37.67 15.55 -0.64
CA ASP A 276 36.99 15.78 -1.93
C ASP A 276 36.35 14.64 -2.73
N ASN A 277 36.75 13.38 -2.55
CA ASN A 277 36.17 12.26 -3.34
C ASN A 277 34.97 11.56 -2.67
N LEU A 278 34.31 12.22 -1.72
CA LEU A 278 33.14 11.71 -0.99
C LEU A 278 31.97 11.35 -1.92
N TYR A 279 31.96 11.83 -3.17
CA TYR A 279 30.92 11.62 -4.18
C TYR A 279 31.13 10.38 -5.08
N VAL A 280 32.32 9.77 -5.07
CA VAL A 280 32.66 8.68 -6.01
C VAL A 280 31.87 7.39 -5.74
N PHE A 281 31.55 7.13 -4.47
CA PHE A 281 30.80 5.96 -4.04
C PHE A 281 29.27 6.19 -3.93
N PRO A 282 28.75 7.31 -3.40
CA PRO A 282 27.31 7.49 -3.20
C PRO A 282 26.47 7.32 -4.46
N ILE A 283 26.84 7.92 -5.59
CA ILE A 283 26.03 7.93 -6.83
C ILE A 283 25.79 6.50 -7.38
N PRO A 284 26.83 5.66 -7.57
CA PRO A 284 26.64 4.26 -7.98
C PRO A 284 26.02 3.38 -6.88
N LEU A 285 26.06 3.80 -5.62
CA LEU A 285 25.34 3.15 -4.51
C LEU A 285 23.84 3.53 -4.49
N MET A 286 23.46 4.75 -4.94
CA MET A 286 22.06 5.21 -5.00
C MET A 286 21.26 4.47 -6.07
N LEU A 287 21.86 4.20 -7.23
CA LEU A 287 21.19 3.67 -8.42
C LEU A 287 20.48 2.31 -8.20
N PRO A 288 21.15 1.27 -7.66
CA PRO A 288 20.49 0.01 -7.35
C PRO A 288 19.44 0.17 -6.26
N LEU A 289 19.75 0.95 -5.22
CA LEU A 289 18.80 1.19 -4.12
C LEU A 289 17.54 1.87 -4.65
N MET A 290 17.64 2.89 -5.50
CA MET A 290 16.49 3.54 -6.14
C MET A 290 15.69 2.57 -7.02
N ILE A 291 16.35 1.75 -7.84
CA ILE A 291 15.65 0.81 -8.75
C ILE A 291 14.93 -0.29 -7.95
N PHE A 292 15.60 -0.91 -6.98
CA PHE A 292 14.96 -1.92 -6.13
C PHE A 292 13.88 -1.33 -5.24
N TYR A 293 14.06 -0.10 -4.77
CA TYR A 293 13.12 0.56 -3.88
C TYR A 293 11.89 1.13 -4.60
N TYR A 294 12.06 1.69 -5.80
CA TYR A 294 10.95 2.27 -6.57
C TYR A 294 10.00 1.20 -7.13
N PHE A 295 10.51 -0.02 -7.39
CA PHE A 295 9.77 -0.99 -8.19
C PHE A 295 9.29 -2.27 -7.46
N ARG A 296 9.81 -2.62 -6.27
CA ARG A 296 9.30 -3.77 -5.47
C ARG A 296 8.31 -3.31 -4.40
N GLU A 297 7.09 -3.86 -4.42
CA GLU A 297 6.04 -3.55 -3.41
C GLU A 297 6.35 -4.13 -2.02
N LYS A 298 7.08 -5.24 -1.94
CA LYS A 298 7.46 -5.86 -0.66
C LYS A 298 8.97 -5.78 -0.48
N PHE A 299 9.36 -4.97 0.48
CA PHE A 299 10.75 -4.77 0.85
C PHE A 299 10.99 -5.33 2.26
N THR A 300 12.02 -6.16 2.42
CA THR A 300 12.42 -6.71 3.73
C THR A 300 13.70 -6.05 4.18
N ILE A 301 13.74 -5.48 5.39
CA ILE A 301 14.93 -4.82 5.96
C ILE A 301 16.20 -5.69 5.85
N LYS A 302 16.04 -7.01 6.02
CA LYS A 302 17.11 -7.99 5.86
C LYS A 302 17.81 -7.88 4.49
N GLN A 303 17.06 -7.67 3.40
CA GLN A 303 17.61 -7.57 2.05
C GLN A 303 18.48 -6.32 1.86
N VAL A 304 18.09 -5.15 2.41
CA VAL A 304 18.95 -3.94 2.36
C VAL A 304 20.22 -4.15 3.18
N LEU A 305 20.09 -4.70 4.39
CA LEU A 305 21.25 -4.94 5.24
C LEU A 305 22.23 -5.91 4.56
N THR A 306 21.73 -6.98 3.93
CA THR A 306 22.56 -7.89 3.14
C THR A 306 23.24 -7.18 1.96
N GLN A 307 22.53 -6.31 1.24
CA GLN A 307 23.11 -5.53 0.15
C GLN A 307 24.19 -4.55 0.62
N TRP A 308 23.97 -3.87 1.74
CA TRP A 308 24.96 -2.98 2.36
C TRP A 308 26.19 -3.77 2.80
N ALA A 309 26.01 -4.94 3.40
CA ALA A 309 27.12 -5.80 3.81
C ALA A 309 27.99 -6.22 2.62
N PHE A 310 27.39 -6.61 1.50
CA PHE A 310 28.14 -6.97 0.29
C PHE A 310 28.82 -5.78 -0.38
N LEU A 311 28.20 -4.59 -0.38
CA LEU A 311 28.83 -3.36 -0.88
C LEU A 311 30.04 -2.96 -0.03
N LEU A 312 29.91 -3.03 1.29
CA LEU A 312 31.03 -2.83 2.21
C LEU A 312 32.11 -3.88 2.00
N ALA A 313 31.75 -5.15 1.82
CA ALA A 313 32.70 -6.21 1.54
C ALA A 313 33.46 -5.97 0.22
N ALA A 314 32.76 -5.53 -0.84
CA ALA A 314 33.39 -5.17 -2.11
C ALA A 314 34.37 -4.00 -1.95
N TYR A 315 33.99 -2.97 -1.18
CA TYR A 315 34.87 -1.85 -0.83
C TYR A 315 36.13 -2.34 -0.10
N PHE A 316 35.97 -3.08 1.00
CA PHE A 316 37.11 -3.55 1.79
C PHE A 316 38.02 -4.48 0.99
N LEU A 317 37.43 -5.41 0.23
CA LEU A 317 38.20 -6.34 -0.59
C LEU A 317 39.01 -5.60 -1.66
N GLY A 318 38.40 -4.63 -2.35
CA GLY A 318 39.09 -3.80 -3.34
C GLY A 318 40.22 -3.01 -2.70
N SER A 319 39.93 -2.27 -1.62
CA SER A 319 40.92 -1.40 -0.95
C SER A 319 42.08 -2.18 -0.35
N LEU A 320 41.82 -3.38 0.20
CA LEU A 320 42.86 -4.25 0.76
C LEU A 320 43.75 -4.87 -0.31
N ILE A 321 43.18 -5.35 -1.41
CA ILE A 321 43.99 -5.86 -2.53
C ILE A 321 44.81 -4.71 -3.12
N GLY A 322 44.22 -3.53 -3.28
CA GLY A 322 44.89 -2.35 -3.79
C GLY A 322 46.05 -1.89 -2.91
N SER A 323 45.87 -1.88 -1.59
CA SER A 323 46.92 -1.53 -0.64
C SER A 323 48.05 -2.58 -0.61
N LEU A 324 47.73 -3.86 -0.75
CA LEU A 324 48.74 -4.93 -0.88
C LEU A 324 49.61 -4.74 -2.12
N LEU A 325 49.02 -4.30 -3.24
CA LEU A 325 49.76 -4.07 -4.49
C LEU A 325 50.69 -2.85 -4.43
N GLN A 326 50.39 -1.85 -3.59
CA GLN A 326 51.17 -0.60 -3.50
C GLN A 326 52.15 -0.56 -2.32
N GLY A 327 52.11 -1.55 -1.43
CA GLY A 327 52.87 -1.55 -0.19
C GLY A 327 51.98 -1.08 0.97
N MET A 328 51.76 -2.00 1.91
CA MET A 328 50.78 -1.82 2.97
C MET A 328 51.33 -0.94 4.10
N ASP A 329 50.81 0.29 4.23
CA ASP A 329 51.06 1.17 5.37
C ASP A 329 49.94 1.05 6.42
N ALA A 330 50.31 1.06 7.71
CA ALA A 330 49.37 1.09 8.82
C ALA A 330 48.46 2.33 8.79
N SER A 331 48.98 3.46 8.30
CA SER A 331 48.20 4.69 8.12
C SER A 331 47.05 4.50 7.10
N LEU A 332 47.30 3.76 6.02
CA LEU A 332 46.34 3.44 4.96
C LEU A 332 45.27 2.47 5.43
N ILE A 333 45.63 1.44 6.20
CA ILE A 333 44.64 0.50 6.77
C ILE A 333 43.67 1.25 7.70
N LYS A 334 44.20 2.14 8.55
CA LYS A 334 43.38 2.96 9.45
C LYS A 334 42.43 3.87 8.66
N ALA A 335 42.92 4.53 7.62
CA ALA A 335 42.11 5.38 6.75
C ALA A 335 41.00 4.60 6.02
N ILE A 336 41.30 3.39 5.54
CA ILE A 336 40.32 2.49 4.89
C ILE A 336 39.18 2.13 5.87
N ALA A 337 39.52 1.81 7.12
CA ALA A 337 38.54 1.45 8.15
C ALA A 337 37.64 2.63 8.55
N ASP A 338 38.24 3.80 8.78
CA ASP A 338 37.50 5.03 9.11
C ASP A 338 36.57 5.44 7.96
N TYR A 339 37.04 5.35 6.71
CA TYR A 339 36.21 5.62 5.54
C TYR A 339 35.08 4.59 5.36
N GLY A 340 35.34 3.31 5.62
CA GLY A 340 34.32 2.25 5.59
C GLY A 340 33.18 2.50 6.59
N LYS A 341 33.50 3.00 7.79
CA LYS A 341 32.51 3.45 8.78
C LYS A 341 31.67 4.61 8.24
N ASN A 342 32.32 5.61 7.64
CA ASN A 342 31.62 6.75 7.04
C ASN A 342 30.73 6.31 5.87
N LEU A 343 31.16 5.34 5.08
CA LEU A 343 30.39 4.78 3.97
C LEU A 343 29.10 4.08 4.45
N LEU A 344 29.14 3.38 5.59
CA LEU A 344 27.94 2.81 6.21
C LEU A 344 26.94 3.90 6.63
N ILE A 345 27.43 4.99 7.23
CA ILE A 345 26.60 6.15 7.61
C ILE A 345 26.00 6.79 6.36
N THR A 346 26.80 6.99 5.31
CA THR A 346 26.33 7.52 4.03
C THR A 346 25.31 6.62 3.36
N LEU A 347 25.47 5.29 3.41
CA LEU A 347 24.47 4.33 2.91
C LEU A 347 23.12 4.48 3.63
N PHE A 348 23.15 4.68 4.95
CA PHE A 348 21.95 4.92 5.74
C PHE A 348 21.24 6.22 5.36
N PHE A 349 21.96 7.34 5.26
CA PHE A 349 21.39 8.62 4.86
C PHE A 349 20.90 8.61 3.41
N THR A 350 21.67 8.02 2.50
CA THR A 350 21.32 7.85 1.09
C THR A 350 20.01 7.07 0.95
N PHE A 351 19.85 5.99 1.71
CA PHE A 351 18.61 5.23 1.75
C PHE A 351 17.42 6.08 2.21
N PHE A 352 17.61 6.93 3.23
CA PHE A 352 16.56 7.84 3.69
C PHE A 352 16.23 8.93 2.66
N ILE A 353 17.23 9.50 1.99
CA ILE A 353 17.02 10.49 0.92
C ILE A 353 16.23 9.86 -0.24
N CYS A 354 16.60 8.65 -0.68
CA CYS A 354 15.85 7.91 -1.70
C CYS A 354 14.39 7.67 -1.29
N LYS A 355 14.14 7.39 -0.01
CA LYS A 355 12.78 7.24 0.55
C LYS A 355 11.96 8.52 0.45
N CYS A 356 12.57 9.66 0.81
CA CYS A 356 11.92 10.96 0.73
C CYS A 356 11.62 11.36 -0.72
N ILE A 357 12.57 11.18 -1.63
CA ILE A 357 12.39 11.44 -3.08
C ILE A 357 11.25 10.58 -3.63
N TRP A 358 11.22 9.29 -3.29
CA TRP A 358 10.14 8.40 -3.71
C TRP A 358 8.78 8.85 -3.19
N PHE A 359 8.68 9.19 -1.90
CA PHE A 359 7.44 9.66 -1.30
C PHE A 359 6.93 10.93 -1.98
N PHE A 360 7.85 11.84 -2.34
CA PHE A 360 7.53 13.05 -3.08
C PHE A 360 6.99 12.76 -4.48
N PHE A 361 7.67 11.92 -5.28
CA PHE A 361 7.19 11.52 -6.61
C PHE A 361 5.85 10.78 -6.56
N PHE A 362 5.68 9.86 -5.60
CA PHE A 362 4.42 9.16 -5.38
C PHE A 362 3.28 10.15 -5.08
N SER A 363 3.55 11.13 -4.21
CA SER A 363 2.59 12.17 -3.86
C SER A 363 2.23 13.05 -5.06
N ILE A 364 3.20 13.43 -5.89
CA ILE A 364 2.98 14.17 -7.14
C ILE A 364 2.10 13.38 -8.11
N ILE A 365 2.45 12.12 -8.39
CA ILE A 365 1.67 11.26 -9.31
C ILE A 365 0.24 11.12 -8.79
N HIS A 366 0.08 10.90 -7.49
CA HIS A 366 -1.24 10.75 -6.89
C HIS A 366 -2.05 12.06 -6.95
N PHE A 367 -1.40 13.20 -6.72
CA PHE A 367 -1.98 14.53 -6.87
C PHE A 367 -2.47 14.78 -8.30
N PHE A 368 -1.64 14.50 -9.32
CA PHE A 368 -2.05 14.60 -10.72
C PHE A 368 -3.19 13.64 -11.07
N ARG A 369 -3.19 12.42 -10.52
CA ARG A 369 -4.30 11.47 -10.71
C ARG A 369 -5.60 11.99 -10.12
N LEU A 370 -5.55 12.63 -8.95
CA LEU A 370 -6.72 13.26 -8.32
C LEU A 370 -7.21 14.45 -9.16
N LEU A 371 -6.32 15.33 -9.61
CA LEU A 371 -6.67 16.44 -10.51
C LEU A 371 -7.28 15.94 -11.82
N TYR A 372 -6.73 14.88 -12.41
CA TYR A 372 -7.25 14.26 -13.63
C TYR A 372 -8.66 13.68 -13.42
N GLN A 373 -8.90 12.99 -12.30
CA GLN A 373 -10.22 12.46 -11.97
C GLN A 373 -11.27 13.56 -11.73
N GLU A 374 -10.87 14.69 -11.14
CA GLU A 374 -11.78 15.83 -10.93
C GLU A 374 -12.08 16.60 -12.23
N THR A 375 -11.11 16.70 -13.13
CA THR A 375 -11.29 17.40 -14.42
C THR A 375 -12.12 16.61 -15.43
N ILE A 376 -12.10 15.28 -15.35
CA ILE A 376 -12.79 14.39 -16.31
C ILE A 376 -14.15 13.91 -15.82
N LYS A 377 -14.46 13.97 -14.52
CA LYS A 377 -15.82 13.68 -14.07
C LYS A 377 -16.78 14.63 -14.81
N PRO A 378 -17.63 14.11 -15.72
CA PRO A 378 -18.53 14.97 -16.47
C PRO A 378 -19.41 15.68 -15.46
N ASN A 379 -19.46 17.00 -15.55
CA ASN A 379 -20.27 17.82 -14.67
C ASN A 379 -21.72 17.28 -14.78
N PRO A 380 -22.31 16.71 -13.72
CA PRO A 380 -23.63 16.08 -13.79
C PRO A 380 -24.70 17.07 -14.25
N ARG A 381 -24.44 18.39 -14.11
CA ARG A 381 -25.30 19.45 -14.67
C ARG A 381 -25.39 19.45 -16.20
N LYS A 382 -24.36 19.01 -16.93
CA LYS A 382 -24.40 18.92 -18.39
C LYS A 382 -25.18 17.69 -18.87
N LEU A 383 -25.15 16.59 -18.11
CA LEU A 383 -25.93 15.39 -18.40
C LEU A 383 -27.42 15.59 -18.12
N SER A 384 -27.79 16.24 -17.01
CA SER A 384 -29.20 16.54 -16.71
C SER A 384 -29.81 17.58 -17.67
N ALA A 385 -29.01 18.52 -18.18
CA ALA A 385 -29.49 19.51 -19.15
C ALA A 385 -29.68 18.91 -20.55
N HIS A 386 -28.90 17.89 -20.91
CA HIS A 386 -29.07 17.17 -22.16
C HIS A 386 -30.26 16.20 -22.11
N SER A 387 -30.47 15.48 -21.00
CA SER A 387 -31.63 14.60 -20.86
C SER A 387 -32.94 15.40 -20.82
N SER A 388 -32.98 16.54 -20.13
CA SER A 388 -34.18 17.40 -20.10
C SER A 388 -34.52 18.04 -21.45
N LEU A 389 -33.57 18.11 -22.39
CA LEU A 389 -33.79 18.61 -23.75
C LEU A 389 -34.23 17.51 -24.72
N GLU A 390 -33.90 16.25 -24.44
CA GLU A 390 -34.39 15.09 -25.20
C GLU A 390 -35.82 14.73 -24.79
N ASP A 391 -36.14 14.77 -23.48
CA ASP A 391 -37.51 14.55 -22.97
C ASP A 391 -38.49 15.67 -23.39
N ALA A 392 -38.00 16.86 -23.74
CA ALA A 392 -38.83 17.96 -24.24
C ALA A 392 -39.09 17.90 -25.76
N LYS A 393 -38.49 16.93 -26.47
CA LYS A 393 -38.66 16.71 -27.92
C LYS A 393 -39.44 15.44 -28.25
N SER A 394 -39.77 14.61 -27.27
CA SER A 394 -40.77 13.54 -27.35
C SER A 394 -42.12 14.04 -26.84
#